data_AF-A0A1W9WN21-F1
#
_entry.id   AF-A0A1W9WN21-F1
#
_cell.length_a   1.000
_cell.length_b   1.000
_cell.length_c   1.000
_cell.angle_alpha   90.00
_cell.angle_beta   90.00
_cell.angle_gamma   90.00
#
_symmetry.space_group_name_H-M   'P 1'
#
loop_
_entity.id
_entity.type
_entity.pdbx_description
1 polymer ?
#
loop_
_entity_poly.entity_id
_entity_poly.type
_entity_poly.pdbx_seq_one_letter_code
_entity_poly.pdbx_strand_id
1 'polypeptide(L)'
;MLSHDKHHSVQALHNAEASLTNTTKHHWLGPVDRYQCGKILELCWAIAGGEDKFRKRPFLTFVTCPISPLKLSSHHCDIIIEAAMNGIGVNCIGMAMSGGSSPIHIAGTLVQQNAEVLSSLVLSQLVKKGASFIYASSTCPLDLKQATATVGAPETAMINAAVARLARFYSLPVFAAGG
;
A
#
# COMPACT_ATOMS: atom_id res chain seq x y z
N MET A 1 -4.06 -5.48 10.80
CA MET A 1 -4.55 -5.39 12.19
C MET A 1 -4.33 -3.96 12.66
N LEU A 2 -5.31 -3.39 13.35
CA LEU A 2 -5.19 -2.07 13.98
C LEU A 2 -5.42 -2.31 15.48
N SER A 3 -4.38 -2.11 16.29
CA SER A 3 -4.46 -2.08 17.76
C SER A 3 -5.28 -0.88 18.21
N HIS A 4 -6.62 -1.01 18.21
CA HIS A 4 -7.53 0.05 18.64
C HIS A 4 -7.46 0.33 20.15
N ASP A 5 -6.79 -0.55 20.90
CA ASP A 5 -6.50 -0.44 22.33
C ASP A 5 -5.24 0.40 22.63
N LYS A 6 -4.57 0.95 21.61
CA LYS A 6 -3.34 1.75 21.74
C LYS A 6 -3.53 3.14 21.15
N HIS A 7 -2.75 4.10 21.65
CA HIS A 7 -2.77 5.48 21.15
C HIS A 7 -2.31 5.54 19.69
N HIS A 8 -2.98 6.37 18.88
CA HIS A 8 -2.74 6.47 17.43
C HIS A 8 -1.27 6.75 17.06
N SER A 9 -0.56 7.54 17.88
CA SER A 9 0.84 7.90 17.62
C SER A 9 1.84 6.74 17.73
N VAL A 10 1.44 5.61 18.31
CA VAL A 10 2.28 4.42 18.50
C VAL A 10 1.60 3.14 18.02
N GLN A 11 0.44 3.26 17.39
CA GLN A 11 -0.38 2.13 16.99
C GLN A 11 0.35 1.21 16.00
N ALA A 12 1.08 1.77 15.03
CA ALA A 12 1.79 0.96 14.05
C ALA A 12 2.97 0.19 14.67
N LEU A 13 3.57 0.73 15.74
CA LEU A 13 4.63 0.04 16.48
C LEU A 13 4.09 -1.20 17.21
N HIS A 14 2.94 -1.08 17.86
CA HIS A 14 2.29 -2.23 18.49
C HIS A 14 1.77 -3.24 17.47
N ASN A 15 1.28 -2.78 16.31
CA ASN A 15 0.94 -3.68 15.21
C ASN A 15 2.18 -4.45 14.72
N ALA A 16 3.34 -3.79 14.62
CA ALA A 16 4.60 -4.40 14.23
C ALA A 16 5.10 -5.40 15.27
N GLU A 17 5.06 -5.05 16.56
CA GLU A 17 5.37 -5.97 17.66
C GLU A 17 4.50 -7.22 17.56
N ALA A 18 3.18 -7.05 17.52
CA ALA A 18 2.23 -8.16 17.47
C ALA A 18 2.39 -9.04 16.23
N SER A 19 2.79 -8.49 15.08
CA SER A 19 3.03 -9.30 13.88
C SER A 19 4.40 -9.99 13.91
N LEU A 20 5.46 -9.25 14.25
CA LEU A 20 6.84 -9.73 14.19
C LEU A 20 7.17 -10.77 15.27
N THR A 21 6.49 -10.75 16.42
CA THR A 21 6.69 -11.77 17.46
C THR A 21 5.87 -13.04 17.26
N ASN A 22 4.82 -12.98 16.43
CA ASN A 22 3.85 -14.07 16.28
C ASN A 22 3.91 -14.79 14.93
N THR A 23 4.72 -14.30 13.98
CA THR A 23 4.97 -15.03 12.73
C THR A 23 6.38 -14.85 12.23
N THR A 24 6.92 -15.89 11.60
CA THR A 24 8.20 -15.86 10.89
C THR A 24 8.03 -15.66 9.38
N LYS A 25 6.78 -15.56 8.91
CA LYS A 25 6.44 -15.36 7.49
C LYS A 25 6.51 -13.89 7.11
N HIS A 26 6.83 -13.64 5.83
CA HIS A 26 6.69 -12.31 5.26
C HIS A 26 5.23 -11.83 5.34
N HIS A 27 5.05 -10.56 5.66
CA HIS A 27 3.74 -9.94 5.69
C HIS A 27 3.83 -8.43 5.41
N TRP A 28 2.67 -7.80 5.38
CA TRP A 28 2.50 -6.39 5.04
C TRP A 28 2.09 -5.58 6.26
N LEU A 29 2.60 -4.36 6.37
CA LEU A 29 2.31 -3.47 7.48
C LEU A 29 2.18 -2.02 6.99
N GLY A 30 1.15 -1.31 7.47
CA GLY A 30 1.02 0.12 7.28
C GLY A 30 1.69 0.89 8.43
N PRO A 31 2.82 1.58 8.20
CA PRO A 31 3.55 2.28 9.26
C PRO A 31 2.91 3.62 9.67
N VAL A 32 1.85 4.07 8.99
CA VAL A 32 1.11 5.33 9.24
C VAL A 32 1.89 6.61 8.91
N ASP A 33 3.09 6.80 9.43
CA ASP A 33 3.89 8.02 9.26
C ASP A 33 5.40 7.74 9.20
N ARG A 34 6.19 8.79 8.92
CA ARG A 34 7.65 8.71 8.80
C ARG A 34 8.35 8.27 10.09
N TYR A 35 7.89 8.73 11.24
CA TYR A 35 8.49 8.41 12.53
C TYR A 35 8.35 6.92 12.82
N GLN A 36 7.15 6.39 12.64
CA GLN A 36 6.85 4.98 12.84
C GLN A 36 7.54 4.10 11.79
N CYS A 37 7.71 4.53 10.53
CA CYS A 37 8.57 3.85 9.54
C CYS A 37 9.97 3.56 10.09
N GLY A 38 10.66 4.60 10.56
CA GLY A 38 12.04 4.48 11.05
C GLY A 38 12.13 3.51 12.23
N LYS A 39 11.19 3.59 13.18
CA LYS A 39 11.15 2.71 14.34
C LYS A 39 10.84 1.25 13.97
N ILE A 40 9.95 1.02 13.01
CA ILE A 40 9.67 -0.33 12.51
C ILE A 40 10.90 -0.90 11.79
N LEU A 41 11.65 -0.09 11.05
CA LEU A 41 12.90 -0.51 10.42
C LEU A 41 13.97 -0.89 11.45
N GLU A 42 14.15 -0.09 12.51
CA GLU A 42 15.04 -0.41 13.63
C GLU A 42 14.69 -1.77 14.26
N LEU A 43 13.40 -2.05 14.50
CA LEU A 43 12.93 -3.36 14.97
C LEU A 43 13.26 -4.49 13.98
N CYS A 44 13.00 -4.27 12.69
CA CYS A 44 13.32 -5.24 11.64
C CYS A 44 14.82 -5.56 11.58
N TRP A 45 15.69 -4.55 11.72
CA TRP A 45 17.13 -4.73 11.72
C TRP A 45 17.60 -5.49 12.95
N ALA A 46 17.06 -5.20 14.13
CA ALA A 46 17.35 -5.93 15.35
C ALA A 46 17.00 -7.42 15.19
N ILE A 47 15.82 -7.74 14.65
CA ILE A 47 15.37 -9.12 14.41
C ILE A 47 16.24 -9.81 13.35
N ALA A 48 16.62 -9.11 12.28
CA ALA A 48 17.47 -9.65 11.23
C ALA A 48 18.93 -9.85 11.69
N GLY A 49 19.33 -9.26 12.82
CA GLY A 49 20.71 -9.24 13.31
C GLY A 49 21.62 -8.26 12.54
N GLY A 50 21.05 -7.14 12.08
CA GLY A 50 21.72 -6.03 11.42
C GLY A 50 21.00 -5.53 10.15
N GLU A 51 21.22 -4.26 9.81
CA GLU A 51 20.65 -3.61 8.61
C GLU A 51 21.02 -4.36 7.32
N ASP A 52 22.31 -4.70 7.14
CA ASP A 52 22.79 -5.40 5.95
C ASP A 52 22.10 -6.77 5.74
N LYS A 53 21.82 -7.48 6.82
CA LYS A 53 21.13 -8.77 6.77
C LYS A 53 19.67 -8.59 6.38
N PHE A 54 19.00 -7.57 6.93
CA PHE A 54 17.64 -7.24 6.56
C PHE A 54 17.55 -6.84 5.08
N ARG A 55 18.43 -5.96 4.60
CA ARG A 55 18.46 -5.53 3.19
C ARG A 55 18.67 -6.68 2.21
N LYS A 56 19.44 -7.71 2.58
CA LYS A 56 19.63 -8.92 1.77
C LYS A 56 18.38 -9.80 1.71
N ARG A 57 17.55 -9.81 2.76
CA ARG A 57 16.33 -10.62 2.81
C ARG A 57 15.21 -9.94 3.63
N PRO A 58 14.53 -8.92 3.05
CA PRO A 58 13.43 -8.25 3.73
C PRO A 58 12.27 -9.22 3.98
N PHE A 59 11.77 -9.27 5.22
CA PHE A 59 10.61 -10.07 5.62
C PHE A 59 9.37 -9.22 5.90
N LEU A 60 9.40 -7.94 5.54
CA LEU A 60 8.29 -7.01 5.68
C LEU A 60 8.15 -6.21 4.39
N THR A 61 6.94 -5.78 4.06
CA THR A 61 6.66 -4.81 2.99
C THR A 61 5.74 -3.74 3.56
N PHE A 62 6.05 -2.48 3.29
CA PHE A 62 5.18 -1.38 3.72
C PHE A 62 3.96 -1.25 2.81
N VAL A 63 2.83 -0.88 3.40
CA VAL A 63 1.59 -0.58 2.69
C VAL A 63 1.27 0.89 2.86
N THR A 64 0.90 1.53 1.77
CA THR A 64 0.41 2.90 1.81
C THR A 64 -0.57 3.15 0.68
N CYS A 65 -1.45 4.13 0.85
CA CYS A 65 -2.51 4.43 -0.10
C CYS A 65 -2.48 5.92 -0.45
N PRO A 66 -2.55 6.29 -1.74
CA PRO A 66 -2.92 7.65 -2.12
C PRO A 66 -4.36 7.94 -1.64
N ILE A 67 -4.68 9.22 -1.50
CA ILE A 67 -6.01 9.68 -1.16
C ILE A 67 -6.72 10.05 -2.44
N SER A 68 -7.70 9.25 -2.86
CA SER A 68 -8.52 9.59 -4.02
C SER A 68 -9.51 10.72 -3.65
N PRO A 69 -9.76 11.69 -4.55
CA PRO A 69 -9.18 11.81 -5.89
C PRO A 69 -7.80 12.50 -5.92
N LEU A 70 -6.83 11.85 -6.57
CA LEU A 70 -5.57 12.42 -7.07
C LEU A 70 -4.68 13.15 -6.04
N LYS A 71 -4.65 12.69 -4.78
CA LYS A 71 -3.84 13.31 -3.73
C LYS A 71 -2.81 12.35 -3.13
N LEU A 72 -1.53 12.72 -3.22
CA LEU A 72 -0.46 12.08 -2.47
C LEU A 72 -0.24 12.86 -1.16
N SER A 73 -0.62 12.28 -0.02
CA SER A 73 -0.40 12.91 1.29
C SER A 73 1.09 12.90 1.66
N SER A 74 1.52 13.79 2.56
CA SER A 74 2.90 13.79 3.05
C SER A 74 3.29 12.44 3.65
N HIS A 75 2.39 11.85 4.45
CA HIS A 75 2.60 10.54 5.07
C HIS A 75 2.75 9.44 4.02
N HIS A 76 1.93 9.46 2.97
CA HIS A 76 2.03 8.52 1.87
C HIS A 76 3.39 8.62 1.16
N CYS A 77 3.82 9.85 0.83
CA CYS A 77 5.12 10.10 0.21
C CYS A 77 6.29 9.68 1.11
N ASP A 78 6.24 10.02 2.41
CA ASP A 78 7.28 9.66 3.37
C ASP A 78 7.47 8.15 3.48
N ILE A 79 6.38 7.39 3.51
CA ILE A 79 6.43 5.92 3.54
C ILE A 79 7.12 5.36 2.29
N ILE A 80 6.81 5.90 1.10
CA ILE A 80 7.45 5.49 -0.15
C ILE A 80 8.95 5.81 -0.15
N ILE A 81 9.31 7.00 0.31
CA ILE A 81 10.72 7.45 0.39
C ILE A 81 11.50 6.57 1.36
N GLU A 82 10.99 6.38 2.57
CA GLU A 82 11.63 5.51 3.58
C GLU A 82 11.73 4.07 3.09
N ALA A 83 10.71 3.56 2.40
CA ALA A 83 10.75 2.22 1.85
C ALA A 83 11.89 2.05 0.83
N ALA A 84 11.94 2.95 -0.16
CA ALA A 84 12.92 2.92 -1.23
C ALA A 84 14.36 3.11 -0.71
N MET A 85 14.58 4.04 0.22
CA MET A 85 15.90 4.28 0.83
C MET A 85 16.40 3.05 1.61
N ASN A 86 15.50 2.37 2.32
CA ASN A 86 15.86 1.25 3.21
C ASN A 86 15.80 -0.13 2.54
N GLY A 87 15.46 -0.19 1.25
CA GLY A 87 15.43 -1.45 0.51
C GLY A 87 14.32 -2.41 0.95
N ILE A 88 13.24 -1.86 1.52
CA ILE A 88 12.01 -2.58 1.82
C ILE A 88 11.02 -2.32 0.68
N GLY A 89 10.21 -3.31 0.33
CA GLY A 89 9.20 -3.14 -0.70
C GLY A 89 8.05 -2.24 -0.25
N VAL A 90 7.39 -1.59 -1.21
CA VAL A 90 6.14 -0.86 -0.99
C VAL A 90 5.00 -1.44 -1.82
N ASN A 91 3.86 -1.67 -1.15
CA ASN A 91 2.59 -2.02 -1.75
C ASN A 91 1.69 -0.78 -1.77
N CYS A 92 1.55 -0.16 -2.95
CA CYS A 92 0.82 1.09 -3.11
C CYS A 92 -0.60 0.82 -3.61
N ILE A 93 -1.58 0.87 -2.70
CA ILE A 93 -2.94 0.42 -2.97
C ILE A 93 -3.82 1.61 -3.36
N GLY A 94 -4.25 1.67 -4.62
CA GLY A 94 -5.31 2.58 -5.05
C GLY A 94 -6.67 2.15 -4.49
N MET A 95 -7.36 3.03 -3.78
CA MET A 95 -8.65 2.76 -3.12
C MET A 95 -9.72 3.76 -3.56
N ALA A 96 -9.81 3.99 -4.86
CA ALA A 96 -10.84 4.84 -5.43
C ALA A 96 -12.22 4.17 -5.29
N MET A 97 -13.26 4.98 -5.11
CA MET A 97 -14.64 4.53 -5.01
C MET A 97 -15.42 5.06 -6.20
N SER A 98 -15.80 4.17 -7.13
CA SER A 98 -16.59 4.57 -8.32
C SER A 98 -17.89 5.21 -7.86
N GLY A 99 -18.11 6.48 -8.22
CA GLY A 99 -19.29 7.26 -7.82
C GLY A 99 -19.18 7.92 -6.44
N GLY A 100 -18.05 7.73 -5.74
CA GLY A 100 -17.73 8.41 -4.48
C GLY A 100 -16.50 9.32 -4.62
N SER A 101 -15.31 8.73 -4.57
CA SER A 101 -14.02 9.43 -4.68
C SER A 101 -13.39 9.36 -6.08
N SER A 102 -14.12 8.81 -7.05
CA SER A 102 -13.76 8.76 -8.48
C SER A 102 -15.03 8.78 -9.35
N PRO A 103 -14.92 8.98 -10.68
CA PRO A 103 -16.08 9.00 -11.57
C PRO A 103 -16.94 7.73 -11.44
N ILE A 104 -18.26 7.85 -11.61
CA ILE A 104 -19.17 6.70 -11.52
C ILE A 104 -18.89 5.61 -12.56
N HIS A 105 -18.32 5.98 -13.69
CA HIS A 105 -17.94 5.04 -14.75
C HIS A 105 -16.64 4.32 -14.40
N ILE A 106 -16.66 2.99 -14.48
CA ILE A 106 -15.52 2.11 -14.17
C ILE A 106 -14.25 2.50 -14.93
N ALA A 107 -14.37 2.84 -16.22
CA ALA A 107 -13.23 3.25 -17.02
C ALA A 107 -12.58 4.55 -16.50
N GLY A 108 -13.40 5.53 -16.10
CA GLY A 108 -12.91 6.78 -15.50
C GLY A 108 -12.25 6.53 -14.16
N THR A 109 -12.82 5.65 -13.34
CA THR A 109 -12.24 5.21 -12.08
C THR A 109 -10.89 4.52 -12.29
N LEU A 110 -10.79 3.59 -13.25
CA LEU A 110 -9.52 2.92 -13.58
C LEU A 110 -8.44 3.91 -14.03
N VAL A 111 -8.78 4.89 -14.87
CA VAL A 111 -7.82 5.92 -15.30
C VAL A 111 -7.31 6.72 -14.09
N GLN A 112 -8.21 7.15 -13.20
CA GLN A 112 -7.84 7.92 -12.02
C GLN A 112 -6.96 7.12 -11.05
N GLN A 113 -7.41 5.91 -10.67
CA GLN A 113 -6.64 5.01 -9.81
C GLN A 113 -5.27 4.70 -10.41
N ASN A 114 -5.20 4.50 -11.73
CA ASN A 114 -3.95 4.20 -12.41
C ASN A 114 -2.99 5.38 -12.33
N ALA A 115 -3.48 6.60 -12.51
CA ALA A 115 -2.68 7.81 -12.35
C ALA A 115 -2.10 7.89 -10.91
N GLU A 116 -2.92 7.67 -9.89
CA GLU A 116 -2.48 7.72 -8.48
C GLU A 116 -1.36 6.72 -8.17
N VAL A 117 -1.54 5.46 -8.58
CA VAL A 117 -0.55 4.40 -8.33
C VAL A 117 0.73 4.62 -9.15
N LEU A 118 0.62 5.07 -10.40
CA LEU A 118 1.79 5.37 -11.23
C LEU A 118 2.56 6.59 -10.73
N SER A 119 1.90 7.64 -10.23
CA SER A 119 2.59 8.77 -9.59
C SER A 119 3.40 8.30 -8.37
N SER A 120 2.85 7.36 -7.60
CA SER A 120 3.53 6.75 -6.45
C SER A 120 4.73 5.89 -6.87
N LEU A 121 4.61 5.14 -7.97
CA LEU A 121 5.71 4.40 -8.58
C LEU A 121 6.84 5.34 -9.02
N VAL A 122 6.49 6.43 -9.71
CA VAL A 122 7.47 7.43 -10.17
C VAL A 122 8.23 8.01 -8.97
N LEU A 123 7.53 8.38 -7.89
CA LEU A 123 8.18 8.83 -6.66
C LEU A 123 9.18 7.79 -6.11
N SER A 124 8.76 6.53 -6.01
CA SER A 124 9.63 5.44 -5.55
C SER A 124 10.89 5.29 -6.40
N GLN A 125 10.76 5.35 -7.73
CA GLN A 125 11.89 5.20 -8.65
C GLN A 125 12.80 6.45 -8.69
N LEU A 126 12.26 7.65 -8.42
CA LEU A 126 13.04 8.88 -8.26
C LEU A 126 13.91 8.85 -7.01
N VAL A 127 13.42 8.23 -5.93
CA VAL A 127 14.20 8.05 -4.68
C VAL A 127 15.32 7.04 -4.89
N LYS A 128 15.01 5.89 -5.48
CA LYS A 128 16.02 4.86 -5.77
C LYS A 128 15.59 4.03 -6.97
N LYS A 129 16.38 4.10 -8.05
CA LYS A 129 16.19 3.26 -9.24
C LYS A 129 16.19 1.78 -8.85
N GLY A 130 15.16 1.05 -9.25
CA GLY A 130 14.99 -0.37 -8.94
C GLY A 130 14.43 -0.66 -7.55
N ALA A 131 13.93 0.35 -6.82
CA ALA A 131 13.19 0.12 -5.58
C ALA A 131 12.00 -0.82 -5.82
N SER A 132 11.79 -1.76 -4.90
CA SER A 132 10.73 -2.77 -5.01
C SER A 132 9.35 -2.14 -4.82
N PHE A 133 8.49 -2.28 -5.82
CA PHE A 133 7.17 -1.67 -5.86
C PHE A 133 6.13 -2.68 -6.33
N ILE A 134 4.98 -2.71 -5.66
CA ILE A 134 3.82 -3.54 -6.03
C ILE A 134 2.71 -2.58 -6.47
N TYR A 135 2.26 -2.77 -7.71
CA TYR A 135 1.11 -2.06 -8.26
C TYR A 135 -0.17 -2.65 -7.68
N ALA A 136 -0.98 -1.86 -6.98
CA ALA A 136 -2.07 -2.42 -6.23
C ALA A 136 -3.38 -1.64 -6.26
N SER A 137 -4.48 -2.37 -6.09
CA SER A 137 -5.82 -1.80 -6.05
C SER A 137 -6.73 -2.56 -5.10
N SER A 138 -7.51 -1.80 -4.32
CA SER A 138 -8.72 -2.23 -3.64
C SER A 138 -9.91 -1.33 -4.01
N THR A 139 -9.86 -0.78 -5.21
CA THR A 139 -10.89 0.09 -5.79
C THR A 139 -12.19 -0.68 -6.00
N CYS A 140 -13.31 -0.10 -5.58
CA CYS A 140 -14.64 -0.72 -5.62
C CYS A 140 -15.72 0.33 -5.95
N PRO A 141 -16.97 -0.04 -6.25
CA PRO A 141 -18.06 0.92 -6.37
C PRO A 141 -18.59 1.36 -4.99
N LEU A 142 -19.19 2.55 -4.96
CA LEU A 142 -20.05 3.00 -3.86
C LEU A 142 -21.49 2.52 -4.12
N ASP A 143 -22.10 1.83 -3.16
CA ASP A 143 -23.54 1.62 -3.17
C ASP A 143 -24.24 2.95 -2.91
N LEU A 144 -24.97 3.49 -3.88
CA LEU A 144 -25.65 4.79 -3.77
C LEU A 144 -26.84 4.78 -2.82
N LYS A 145 -27.43 3.61 -2.53
CA LYS A 145 -28.56 3.46 -1.62
C LYS A 145 -28.08 3.38 -0.18
N GLN A 146 -27.03 2.61 0.07
CA GLN A 146 -26.49 2.36 1.41
C GLN A 146 -25.33 3.28 1.80
N ALA A 147 -24.77 4.01 0.83
CA ALA A 147 -23.57 4.83 0.99
C ALA A 147 -22.36 4.04 1.53
N THR A 148 -22.22 2.78 1.13
CA THR A 148 -21.16 1.86 1.58
C THR A 148 -20.25 1.43 0.44
N ALA A 149 -18.99 1.15 0.74
CA ALA A 149 -18.05 0.55 -0.20
C ALA A 149 -18.42 -0.92 -0.46
N THR A 150 -18.64 -1.29 -1.73
CA THR A 150 -19.16 -2.62 -2.09
C THR A 150 -18.07 -3.47 -2.74
N VAL A 151 -17.15 -3.96 -1.91
CA VAL A 151 -16.00 -4.76 -2.39
C VAL A 151 -16.40 -6.09 -3.05
N GLY A 152 -17.59 -6.63 -2.74
CA GLY A 152 -18.13 -7.85 -3.34
C GLY A 152 -18.88 -7.65 -4.66
N ALA A 153 -18.97 -6.42 -5.16
CA ALA A 153 -19.72 -6.10 -6.38
C ALA A 153 -19.02 -6.61 -7.66
N PRO A 154 -19.77 -6.92 -8.74
CA PRO A 154 -19.18 -7.35 -10.02
C PRO A 154 -18.24 -6.28 -10.62
N GLU A 155 -18.47 -5.00 -10.35
CA GLU A 155 -17.58 -3.91 -10.74
C GLU A 155 -16.19 -4.05 -10.13
N THR A 156 -16.10 -4.49 -8.87
CA THR A 156 -14.80 -4.75 -8.21
C THR A 156 -14.06 -5.87 -8.93
N ALA A 157 -14.75 -6.94 -9.35
CA ALA A 157 -14.13 -8.02 -10.12
C ALA A 157 -13.62 -7.54 -11.49
N MET A 158 -14.39 -6.71 -12.19
CA MET A 158 -13.97 -6.09 -13.46
C MET A 158 -12.76 -5.16 -13.27
N ILE A 159 -12.77 -4.35 -12.22
CA ILE A 159 -11.65 -3.46 -11.86
C ILE A 159 -10.40 -4.29 -11.57
N ASN A 160 -10.50 -5.34 -10.75
CA ASN A 160 -9.38 -6.22 -10.43
C ASN A 160 -8.80 -6.92 -11.67
N ALA A 161 -9.65 -7.37 -12.59
CA ALA A 161 -9.21 -7.95 -13.85
C ALA A 161 -8.44 -6.93 -14.72
N ALA A 162 -8.92 -5.68 -14.79
CA ALA A 162 -8.25 -4.60 -15.50
C ALA A 162 -6.91 -4.20 -14.83
N VAL A 163 -6.89 -4.07 -13.50
CA VAL A 163 -5.69 -3.82 -12.68
C VAL A 163 -4.62 -4.88 -12.95
N ALA A 164 -4.99 -6.16 -12.99
CA ALA A 164 -4.07 -7.24 -13.32
C ALA A 164 -3.50 -7.12 -14.75
N ARG A 165 -4.31 -6.68 -15.73
CA ARG A 165 -3.84 -6.42 -17.10
C ARG A 165 -2.90 -5.22 -17.16
N LEU A 166 -3.21 -4.13 -16.46
CA LEU A 166 -2.39 -2.93 -16.41
C LEU A 166 -1.04 -3.20 -15.75
N ALA A 167 -1.03 -3.91 -14.62
CA ALA A 167 0.22 -4.28 -13.96
C ALA A 167 1.12 -5.15 -14.86
N ARG A 168 0.54 -6.10 -15.61
CA ARG A 168 1.29 -6.87 -16.62
C ARG A 168 1.84 -5.98 -17.74
N PHE A 169 1.07 -5.01 -18.21
CA PHE A 169 1.52 -4.04 -19.22
C PHE A 169 2.72 -3.22 -18.70
N TYR A 170 2.70 -2.81 -17.44
CA TYR A 170 3.83 -2.11 -16.80
C TYR A 170 4.96 -3.04 -16.34
N SER A 171 4.82 -4.36 -16.51
CA SER A 171 5.77 -5.37 -16.03
C SER A 171 6.03 -5.29 -14.52
N LEU A 172 4.98 -5.03 -13.73
CA LEU A 172 5.03 -4.93 -12.28
C LEU A 172 4.28 -6.08 -11.60
N PRO A 173 4.72 -6.52 -10.41
CA PRO A 173 3.90 -7.35 -9.52
C PRO A 173 2.58 -6.65 -9.18
N VAL A 174 1.52 -7.43 -9.01
CA VAL A 174 0.18 -6.92 -8.74
C VAL A 174 -0.41 -7.45 -7.45
N PHE A 175 -1.06 -6.56 -6.69
CA PHE A 175 -2.03 -6.93 -5.66
C PHE A 175 -3.41 -6.39 -6.04
N ALA A 176 -4.38 -7.29 -6.16
CA ALA A 176 -5.78 -6.93 -6.37
C ALA A 176 -6.59 -7.43 -5.16
N ALA A 177 -7.64 -6.70 -4.79
CA ALA A 177 -8.52 -7.10 -3.70
C ALA A 177 -9.06 -8.54 -3.90
N GLY A 178 -9.16 -9.28 -2.80
CA GLY A 178 -9.68 -10.65 -2.77
C GLY A 178 -10.50 -10.88 -1.50
N GLY A 179 -11.31 -11.94 -1.51
CA GLY A 179 -12.15 -12.39 -0.40
C GLY A 179 -11.80 -13.81 0.02
#